data_AF-A0A7V0IT32-F1
#
_entry.id   AF-A0A7V0IT32-F1
#
_cell.length_a   1.000
_cell.length_b   1.000
_cell.length_c   1.000
_cell.angle_alpha   90.00
_cell.angle_beta   90.00
_cell.angle_gamma   90.00
#
_symmetry.space_group_name_H-M   'P 1'
#
loop_
_entity.id
_entity.type
_entity.pdbx_description
1 polymer ?
#
loop_
_entity_poly.entity_id
_entity_poly.type
_entity_poly.pdbx_seq_one_letter_code
_entity_poly.pdbx_strand_id
1 'polypeptide(L)'
;MEHFRPLEKRMQHMRDEGLDLQEIAKRVGHSPEHTEKIFDWMAIPRQRPPTKRKPRPLETRVLAMRAAGETHEQVASRLRRGPDFVRQVEGLAHFRLGLELLDKSHAGGA
;
A
#
# COMPACT_ATOMS: atom_id res chain seq x y z
N MET A 1 10.68 5.78 14.66
CA MET A 1 10.75 4.90 13.47
C MET A 1 9.40 4.64 12.79
N GLU A 2 8.30 5.30 13.19
CA GLU A 2 6.95 4.99 12.65
C GLU A 2 6.67 5.51 11.23
N HIS A 3 7.55 6.32 10.64
CA HIS A 3 7.33 6.95 9.33
C HIS A 3 8.03 6.25 8.15
N PHE A 4 8.85 5.22 8.40
CA PHE A 4 9.54 4.48 7.36
C PHE A 4 8.62 3.49 6.63
N ARG A 5 8.73 3.44 5.31
CA ARG A 5 8.14 2.41 4.45
C ARG A 5 8.83 1.06 4.71
N PRO A 6 8.22 -0.07 4.30
CA PRO A 6 8.81 -1.39 4.54
C PRO A 6 10.25 -1.55 4.05
N LEU A 7 10.57 -1.02 2.87
CA LEU A 7 11.94 -1.03 2.33
C LEU A 7 12.89 -0.18 3.20
N GLU A 8 12.48 1.04 3.54
CA GLU A 8 13.24 1.97 4.39
C GLU A 8 13.51 1.35 5.79
N LYS A 9 12.52 0.66 6.39
CA LYS A 9 12.69 -0.08 7.65
C LYS A 9 13.74 -1.18 7.52
N ARG A 10 13.69 -1.96 6.44
CA ARG A 10 14.66 -3.03 6.19
C ARG A 10 16.07 -2.47 6.00
N MET A 11 16.21 -1.36 5.28
CA MET A 11 17.48 -0.67 5.08
C MET A 11 18.04 -0.12 6.40
N GLN A 12 17.21 0.51 7.23
CA GLN A 12 17.62 0.97 8.56
C GLN A 12 18.08 -0.19 9.43
N HIS A 13 17.33 -1.29 9.45
CA HIS A 13 17.70 -2.47 10.24
C HIS A 13 19.07 -3.02 9.85
N MET A 14 19.35 -3.15 8.54
CA MET A 14 20.68 -3.59 8.09
C MET A 14 21.79 -2.60 8.49
N ARG A 15 21.52 -1.30 8.49
CA ARG A 15 22.48 -0.30 8.96
C ARG A 15 22.70 -0.39 10.48
N ASP A 16 21.64 -0.66 11.24
CA ASP A 16 21.71 -0.86 12.70
C ASP A 16 22.46 -2.16 13.04
N GLU A 17 22.41 -3.17 12.17
CA GLU A 17 23.23 -4.38 12.22
C GLU A 17 24.70 -4.15 11.81
N GLY A 18 25.05 -2.93 11.39
CA GLY A 18 26.41 -2.52 11.04
C GLY A 18 26.82 -2.84 9.60
N LEU A 19 25.89 -3.18 8.71
CA LEU A 19 26.21 -3.36 7.29
C LEU A 19 26.56 -2.02 6.64
N ASP A 20 27.56 -2.05 5.76
CA ASP A 20 27.93 -0.87 4.98
C ASP A 20 26.93 -0.58 3.84
N LEU A 21 27.04 0.62 3.28
CA LEU A 21 26.16 1.11 2.22
C LEU A 21 26.20 0.23 0.96
N GLN A 22 27.35 -0.35 0.61
CA GLN A 22 27.54 -1.14 -0.60
C GLN A 22 26.83 -2.49 -0.49
N GLU A 23 26.98 -3.16 0.66
CA GLU A 23 26.32 -4.42 0.95
C GLU A 23 24.79 -4.22 1.08
N ILE A 24 24.36 -3.13 1.70
CA ILE A 24 22.94 -2.77 1.75
C ILE A 24 22.38 -2.56 0.34
N ALA A 25 23.06 -1.76 -0.50
CA ALA A 25 22.67 -1.47 -1.87
C ALA A 25 22.51 -2.75 -2.71
N LYS A 26 23.49 -3.66 -2.60
CA LYS A 26 23.46 -4.97 -3.25
C LYS A 26 22.25 -5.80 -2.80
N ARG A 27 21.96 -5.87 -1.50
CA ARG A 27 20.84 -6.66 -0.95
C ARG A 27 19.47 -6.14 -1.33
N VAL A 28 19.31 -4.82 -1.49
CA VAL A 28 18.05 -4.21 -1.92
C VAL A 28 17.93 -4.07 -3.43
N GLY A 29 18.97 -4.40 -4.20
CA GLY A 29 18.97 -4.33 -5.66
C GLY A 29 19.04 -2.90 -6.21
N HIS A 30 19.67 -1.98 -5.48
CA HIS A 30 19.85 -0.58 -5.88
C HIS A 30 21.34 -0.25 -6.09
N SER A 31 21.62 0.86 -6.77
CA SER A 31 22.98 1.42 -6.76
C SER A 31 23.33 2.01 -5.38
N PRO A 32 24.61 2.09 -5.02
CA PRO A 32 25.04 2.71 -3.76
C PRO A 32 24.57 4.16 -3.64
N GLU A 33 24.68 4.93 -4.72
CA GLU A 33 24.24 6.33 -4.80
C GLU A 33 22.73 6.48 -4.57
N HIS A 34 21.92 5.57 -5.12
CA HIS A 34 20.48 5.59 -4.89
C HIS A 34 20.15 5.20 -3.44
N THR A 35 20.90 4.25 -2.89
CA THR A 35 20.75 3.81 -1.50
C THR A 35 21.10 4.95 -0.53
N GLU A 36 22.15 5.72 -0.82
CA GLU A 36 22.54 6.92 -0.06
C GLU A 36 21.42 7.98 -0.08
N LYS A 37 20.90 8.30 -1.27
CA LYS A 37 19.76 9.23 -1.41
C LYS A 37 18.54 8.80 -0.60
N ILE A 38 18.26 7.49 -0.53
CA ILE A 38 17.15 6.98 0.28
C ILE A 38 17.42 7.24 1.77
N PHE A 39 18.65 7.00 2.26
CA PHE A 39 19.01 7.34 3.65
C PHE A 39 18.90 8.84 3.94
N ASP A 40 19.32 9.70 3.00
CA ASP A 40 19.17 11.15 3.14
C ASP A 40 17.69 11.55 3.24
N TRP A 41 16.84 10.95 2.39
CA TRP A 41 15.39 11.20 2.45
C TRP A 41 14.75 10.65 3.73
N MET A 42 15.27 9.55 4.28
CA MET A 42 14.80 9.01 5.56
C MET A 42 15.11 9.93 6.74
N ALA A 43 16.14 10.78 6.65
CA ALA A 43 16.43 11.78 7.68
C ALA A 43 15.39 12.92 7.70
N ILE A 44 14.60 13.09 6.63
CA ILE A 44 13.58 14.13 6.53
C ILE A 44 12.24 13.60 7.08
N PRO A 45 11.67 14.19 8.15
CA PRO A 45 10.39 13.76 8.69
C PRO A 45 9.27 13.85 7.65
N ARG A 46 8.58 12.74 7.37
CA ARG A 46 7.45 12.74 6.43
C ARG A 46 6.27 13.50 7.05
N GLN A 47 5.89 14.63 6.46
CA GLN A 47 4.76 15.44 6.93
C GLN A 47 3.37 14.86 6.58
N ARG A 48 3.28 13.79 5.77
CA ARG A 48 2.00 13.25 5.30
C ARG A 48 1.85 11.77 5.64
N PRO A 49 0.73 11.35 6.25
CA PRO A 49 0.44 9.95 6.44
C PRO A 49 0.38 9.22 5.08
N PRO A 50 0.64 7.90 5.06
CA PRO A 50 0.57 7.11 3.84
C PRO A 50 -0.77 7.30 3.11
N THR A 51 -0.73 7.29 1.77
CA THR A 51 -1.91 7.45 0.92
C THR A 51 -3.00 6.46 1.31
N LYS A 52 -4.24 6.98 1.43
CA LYS A 52 -5.41 6.34 2.04
C LYS A 52 -5.50 4.84 1.77
N ARG A 53 -5.49 4.04 2.85
CA ARG A 53 -5.69 2.59 2.88
C ARG A 53 -7.15 2.15 2.66
N LYS A 54 -8.08 3.11 2.61
CA LYS A 54 -9.52 2.85 2.46
C LYS A 54 -9.90 2.67 0.98
N PRO A 55 -10.94 1.88 0.69
CA PRO A 55 -11.51 1.81 -0.66
C PRO A 55 -11.85 3.19 -1.23
N ARG A 56 -11.60 3.39 -2.52
CA ARG A 56 -11.99 4.60 -3.26
C ARG A 56 -13.51 4.61 -3.52
N PRO A 57 -14.12 5.76 -3.86
CA PRO A 57 -15.57 5.82 -4.12
C PRO A 57 -16.07 4.81 -5.16
N LEU A 58 -15.31 4.58 -6.24
CA LEU A 58 -15.63 3.57 -7.25
C LEU A 58 -15.61 2.15 -6.68
N GLU A 59 -14.61 1.83 -5.87
CA GLU A 59 -14.43 0.53 -5.21
C GLU A 59 -15.56 0.27 -4.21
N THR A 60 -15.90 1.26 -3.37
CA THR A 60 -17.05 1.20 -2.47
C THR A 60 -18.35 0.96 -3.22
N ARG A 61 -18.54 1.64 -4.37
CA ARG A 61 -19.75 1.48 -5.18
C ARG A 61 -19.83 0.08 -5.81
N VAL A 62 -18.71 -0.46 -6.31
CA VAL A 62 -18.64 -1.84 -6.82
C VAL A 62 -18.97 -2.83 -5.70
N LEU A 63 -18.35 -2.70 -4.52
CA LEU A 63 -18.66 -3.57 -3.38
C LEU A 63 -20.14 -3.49 -2.97
N ALA A 64 -20.73 -2.30 -2.96
CA ALA A 64 -22.15 -2.13 -2.61
C ALA A 64 -23.08 -2.84 -3.60
N MET A 65 -22.84 -2.70 -4.91
CA MET A 65 -23.64 -3.39 -5.93
C MET A 65 -23.44 -4.91 -5.90
N ARG A 66 -22.20 -5.37 -5.66
CA ARG A 66 -21.88 -6.79 -5.51
C ARG A 66 -22.51 -7.39 -4.25
N ALA A 67 -22.51 -6.67 -3.14
CA ALA A 67 -23.21 -7.05 -1.91
C ALA A 67 -24.73 -7.08 -2.07
N ALA A 68 -25.29 -6.25 -2.98
CA ALA A 68 -26.69 -6.30 -3.37
C ALA A 68 -27.03 -7.47 -4.33
N GLY A 69 -26.05 -8.31 -4.68
CA GLY A 69 -26.24 -9.51 -5.52
C GLY A 69 -26.11 -9.27 -7.02
N GLU A 70 -25.71 -8.08 -7.47
CA GLU A 70 -25.56 -7.80 -8.91
C GLU A 70 -24.35 -8.53 -9.50
N THR A 71 -24.47 -9.08 -10.72
CA THR A 71 -23.36 -9.72 -11.42
C THR A 71 -22.34 -8.70 -11.93
N HIS A 72 -21.12 -9.16 -12.27
CA HIS A 72 -20.09 -8.29 -12.86
C HIS A 72 -20.57 -7.61 -14.13
N GLU A 73 -21.38 -8.28 -14.94
CA GLU A 73 -21.96 -7.76 -16.19
C GLU A 73 -22.97 -6.65 -15.92
N GLN A 74 -23.85 -6.83 -14.91
CA GLN A 74 -24.83 -5.83 -14.51
C GLN A 74 -24.15 -4.57 -13.97
N VAL A 75 -23.14 -4.75 -13.12
CA VAL A 75 -22.32 -3.66 -12.59
C VAL A 75 -21.54 -2.97 -13.71
N ALA A 76 -20.96 -3.73 -14.63
CA ALA A 76 -20.20 -3.21 -15.77
C ALA A 76 -21.07 -2.34 -16.67
N SER A 77 -22.29 -2.80 -16.98
CA SER A 77 -23.29 -2.03 -17.72
C SER A 77 -23.62 -0.70 -17.02
N ARG A 78 -23.92 -0.72 -15.72
CA ARG A 78 -24.22 0.49 -14.93
C ARG A 78 -23.06 1.47 -14.86
N LEU A 79 -21.83 0.98 -14.82
CA LEU A 79 -20.62 1.79 -14.77
C LEU A 79 -20.09 2.19 -16.15
N ARG A 80 -20.70 1.71 -17.25
CA ARG A 80 -20.22 1.88 -18.63
C ARG A 80 -18.75 1.44 -18.76
N ARG A 81 -18.47 0.24 -18.26
CA ARG A 81 -17.14 -0.42 -18.26
C ARG A 81 -17.30 -1.88 -18.67
N GLY A 82 -16.18 -2.59 -18.85
CA GLY A 82 -16.19 -4.04 -19.10
C GLY A 82 -16.26 -4.86 -17.80
N PRO A 83 -16.75 -6.11 -17.84
CA PRO A 83 -16.85 -6.99 -16.67
C PRO A 83 -15.48 -7.30 -16.04
N ASP A 84 -14.42 -7.43 -16.84
CA ASP A 84 -13.05 -7.61 -16.33
C ASP A 84 -12.56 -6.44 -15.48
N PHE A 85 -12.89 -5.22 -15.91
CA PHE A 85 -12.57 -4.03 -15.14
C PHE A 85 -13.27 -4.05 -13.77
N VAL A 86 -14.54 -4.47 -13.73
CA VAL A 86 -15.28 -4.60 -12.47
C VAL A 86 -14.66 -5.66 -11.56
N ARG A 87 -14.29 -6.84 -12.11
CA ARG A 87 -13.59 -7.88 -11.36
C ARG A 87 -12.29 -7.36 -10.74
N GLN A 88 -11.48 -6.64 -11.52
CA GLN A 88 -10.23 -6.06 -11.03
C GLN A 88 -10.48 -5.02 -9.91
N VAL A 89 -11.49 -4.16 -10.09
CA VAL A 89 -11.86 -3.14 -9.09
C VAL A 89 -12.37 -3.79 -7.80
N GLU A 90 -13.20 -4.83 -7.89
CA GLU A 90 -13.69 -5.58 -6.71
C GLU A 90 -12.53 -6.19 -5.92
N GLY A 91 -11.56 -6.82 -6.61
CA GLY A 91 -10.36 -7.36 -5.96
C GLY A 91 -9.53 -6.30 -5.24
N LEU A 92 -9.30 -5.15 -5.88
CA LEU A 92 -8.60 -4.02 -5.26
C LEU A 92 -9.38 -3.45 -4.06
N ALA A 93 -10.71 -3.42 -4.15
CA ALA A 93 -11.58 -2.96 -3.09
C ALA A 93 -11.47 -3.85 -1.85
N HIS A 94 -11.55 -5.18 -2.02
CA HIS A 94 -11.37 -6.14 -0.93
C HIS A 94 -9.98 -6.05 -0.30
N PHE A 95 -8.93 -5.93 -1.11
CA PHE A 95 -7.57 -5.76 -0.60
C PHE A 95 -7.45 -4.52 0.30
N ARG A 96 -7.98 -3.37 -0.13
CA ARG A 96 -7.96 -2.14 0.66
C ARG A 96 -8.83 -2.22 1.90
N LEU A 97 -9.99 -2.87 1.82
CA LEU A 97 -10.83 -3.11 3.00
C LEU A 97 -10.08 -3.96 4.03
N GLY A 98 -9.38 -5.01 3.59
CA GLY A 98 -8.51 -5.82 4.45
C GLY A 98 -7.42 -4.98 5.12
N LEU A 99 -6.72 -4.13 4.36
CA LEU A 99 -5.73 -3.21 4.93
C LEU A 99 -6.33 -2.24 5.95
N GLU A 100 -7.53 -1.70 5.70
CA GLU A 100 -8.21 -0.82 6.65
C GLU A 100 -8.59 -1.55 7.95
N LEU A 101 -9.06 -2.79 7.86
CA LEU A 101 -9.41 -3.59 9.03
C LEU A 101 -8.19 -3.93 9.88
N LEU A 102 -7.08 -4.32 9.24
CA LEU A 102 -5.81 -4.57 9.92
C LEU A 102 -5.24 -3.30 10.56
N ASP A 103 -5.45 -2.13 9.97
CA ASP A 103 -5.03 -0.87 10.58
C ASP A 103 -5.84 -0.56 11.84
N LYS A 104 -7.16 -0.77 11.80
CA LYS A 104 -8.05 -0.58 12.95
C LYS A 104 -7.75 -1.54 14.10
N SER A 105 -7.35 -2.78 13.80
CA SER A 105 -7.00 -3.76 14.85
C SER A 105 -5.75 -3.37 15.64
N HIS A 106 -4.84 -2.58 15.06
CA HIS A 106 -3.66 -2.05 15.76
C HIS A 106 -3.94 -0.74 16.51
N ALA A 107 -5.06 -0.05 16.23
CA ALA A 107 -5.43 1.21 16.88
C ALA A 107 -6.36 1.03 18.11
N GLY A 108 -6.89 -0.18 18.34
CA GLY A 108 -7.82 -0.49 19.44
C GLY A 108 -7.17 -1.01 20.73
N GLY A 109 -5.83 -1.03 20.80
CA GLY A 109 -5.07 -1.42 21.99
C GLY A 109 -4.32 -0.22 22.58
N ALA A 110 -5.05 0.71 23.20
CA ALA A 110 -4.53 1.77 24.04
C ALA A 110 -5.53 2.09 25.15
#